data_AF-A0A9D5EF31-F1
#
_entry.id   AF-A0A9D5EF31-F1
#
_cell.length_a   1.000
_cell.length_b   1.000
_cell.length_c   1.000
_cell.angle_alpha   90.00
_cell.angle_beta   90.00
_cell.angle_gamma   90.00
#
_symmetry.space_group_name_H-M   'P 1'
#
loop_
_entity.id
_entity.type
_entity.pdbx_description
1 polymer ?
#
loop_
_entity_poly.entity_id
_entity_poly.type
_entity_poly.pdbx_seq_one_letter_code
_entity_poly.pdbx_strand_id
1 'polypeptide(L)'
;MPASTATELLISQWQVKVNGAVIPELNHDILRVEVDRAIFLPGMATIELFDRTLKWADDTRFAIGKPVTITVTGTGPGSTAQELFNGEITAIEANINAMDQTSTLLIRAYDKSHRLQRNRKARVLLQQKDSDAISATIREGSGGLSPDVQATTEVRDHIFQDDLTDYDFITRLARRNGMVVLSDGVKLSVKKPASLTTEVTLEYGVTLEEFHPVLNSTAQVGKVTVRGWDPATKAAVVGQASKAESGAAKTGWGGTGASLSSQSLGVSEVLLANVPISKQADGDAIAESELAGRWRRDVHGEGRAIGNPAIVAGTWLVLTKIGTRFGGKYFATRVRHVYTADHYRTDFWISGLEPETAADLILGAGQEGAGAGAGGGVAIGVVTNVEDPDKMGRVKLKFPWMDDKLETWWARMATPMTGKDRGIQFMPEVNDEVLVAFDRGDRGRPYVLGGLWNGKDAPPLAPSDFYANGKIVKQQIKTSTGHLIEFSEAQGKEHVSVTTAGKHELNLDDGAQKIVVKSKGGHLVEIDDNGTGKITIKSGGDVTVEAGGKVTVNAKMDAEVNGMNVKVEAKGNLELSGTMVKVTAKATLDLSSSGITSVKGSLVKIN
;
A
#
# COMPACT_ATOMS: atom_id res chain seq x y z
N MET A 1 15.64 -2.50 -44.76
CA MET A 1 15.13 -1.69 -45.89
C MET A 1 16.31 -0.95 -46.49
N PRO A 2 16.39 -0.73 -47.82
CA PRO A 2 17.52 -0.01 -48.40
C PRO A 2 17.49 1.44 -47.87
N ALA A 3 18.67 2.01 -47.66
CA ALA A 3 18.83 3.39 -47.22
C ALA A 3 18.15 4.32 -48.22
N SER A 4 17.08 5.01 -47.80
CA SER A 4 16.41 6.02 -48.62
C SER A 4 17.41 7.14 -48.89
N THR A 5 17.74 7.37 -50.16
CA THR A 5 18.53 8.53 -50.59
C THR A 5 17.85 9.82 -50.14
N ALA A 6 18.63 10.84 -49.74
CA ALA A 6 18.15 12.12 -49.20
C ALA A 6 17.03 12.80 -50.05
N THR A 7 16.92 12.46 -51.33
CA THR A 7 15.89 12.95 -52.25
C THR A 7 14.47 12.42 -51.94
N GLU A 8 14.33 11.25 -51.28
CA GLU A 8 13.02 10.68 -50.88
C GLU A 8 12.48 11.28 -49.56
N LEU A 9 13.30 12.04 -48.83
CA LEU A 9 12.95 12.67 -47.54
C LEU A 9 12.41 14.10 -47.71
N LEU A 10 12.38 14.64 -48.93
CA LEU A 10 11.70 15.91 -49.21
C LEU A 10 10.19 15.68 -49.07
N ILE A 11 9.53 16.48 -48.25
CA ILE A 11 8.09 16.38 -48.03
C ILE A 11 7.36 17.38 -48.91
N SER A 12 6.29 16.89 -49.55
CA SER A 12 5.55 17.66 -50.54
C SER A 12 4.37 18.39 -49.91
N GLN A 13 3.70 17.76 -48.94
CA GLN A 13 2.44 18.27 -48.39
C GLN A 13 2.20 17.83 -46.95
N TRP A 14 1.79 18.80 -46.13
CA TRP A 14 1.17 18.61 -44.83
C TRP A 14 -0.35 18.67 -44.98
N GLN A 15 -1.05 17.79 -44.30
CA GLN A 15 -2.51 17.79 -44.28
C GLN A 15 -2.99 17.74 -42.83
N VAL A 16 -3.68 18.81 -42.44
CA VAL A 16 -4.46 18.86 -41.21
C VAL A 16 -5.88 18.44 -41.54
N LYS A 17 -6.36 17.37 -40.90
CA LYS A 17 -7.75 16.92 -40.97
C LYS A 17 -8.44 17.26 -39.68
N VAL A 18 -9.59 17.92 -39.77
CA VAL A 18 -10.45 18.23 -38.62
C VAL A 18 -11.75 17.47 -38.80
N ASN A 19 -12.17 16.74 -37.78
CA ASN A 19 -13.34 15.88 -37.84
C ASN A 19 -13.31 14.87 -39.01
N GLY A 20 -12.12 14.37 -39.36
CA GLY A 20 -11.90 13.42 -40.46
C GLY A 20 -11.88 14.04 -41.86
N ALA A 21 -12.19 15.33 -42.01
CA ALA A 21 -12.20 16.02 -43.29
C ALA A 21 -10.93 16.89 -43.47
N VAL A 22 -10.37 16.89 -44.68
CA VAL A 22 -9.35 17.88 -45.08
C VAL A 22 -10.06 19.21 -45.29
N ILE A 23 -9.45 20.30 -44.82
CA ILE A 23 -9.91 21.66 -45.09
C ILE A 23 -8.96 22.26 -46.14
N PRO A 24 -9.30 22.25 -47.45
CA PRO A 24 -8.36 22.62 -48.51
C PRO A 24 -7.85 24.06 -48.40
N GLU A 25 -8.72 24.98 -47.99
CA GLU A 25 -8.39 26.39 -47.83
C GLU A 25 -7.46 26.65 -46.63
N LEU A 26 -7.38 25.72 -45.66
CA LEU A 26 -6.55 25.85 -44.46
C LEU A 26 -5.05 25.86 -44.79
N ASN A 27 -4.63 25.09 -45.80
CA ASN A 27 -3.21 24.92 -46.13
C ASN A 27 -2.52 26.23 -46.53
N HIS A 28 -3.28 27.23 -47.02
CA HIS A 28 -2.73 28.54 -47.39
C HIS A 28 -2.55 29.46 -46.18
N ASP A 29 -3.29 29.20 -45.09
CA ASP A 29 -3.31 30.02 -43.89
C ASP A 29 -2.43 29.42 -42.77
N ILE A 30 -1.91 28.20 -42.92
CA ILE A 30 -0.99 27.58 -41.95
C ILE A 30 0.34 28.33 -41.95
N LEU A 31 0.69 28.94 -40.82
CA LEU A 31 2.00 29.55 -40.56
C LEU A 31 2.99 28.52 -40.02
N ARG A 32 2.54 27.71 -39.06
CA ARG A 32 3.36 26.72 -38.36
C ARG A 32 2.54 25.56 -37.86
N VAL A 33 3.07 24.34 -38.01
CA VAL A 33 2.55 23.15 -37.34
C VAL A 33 3.68 22.54 -36.51
N GLU A 34 3.41 22.31 -35.24
CA GLU A 34 4.33 21.62 -34.35
C GLU A 34 3.65 20.37 -33.80
N VAL A 35 4.34 19.23 -33.82
CA VAL A 35 3.89 17.99 -33.17
C VAL A 35 4.98 17.55 -32.22
N ASP A 36 4.70 17.59 -30.92
CA ASP A 36 5.61 17.22 -29.85
C ASP A 36 5.11 15.97 -29.14
N ARG A 37 5.89 14.90 -29.18
CA ARG A 37 5.56 13.61 -28.57
C ARG A 37 6.70 13.18 -27.67
N ALA A 38 6.38 12.72 -26.47
CA ALA A 38 7.34 12.21 -25.52
C ALA A 38 6.86 10.91 -24.87
N ILE A 39 7.79 10.14 -24.32
CA ILE A 39 7.46 9.08 -23.37
C ILE A 39 6.86 9.68 -22.09
N PHE A 40 5.89 9.00 -21.49
CA PHE A 40 5.24 9.41 -20.22
C PHE A 40 4.55 10.79 -20.23
N LEU A 41 4.37 11.41 -21.40
CA LEU A 41 3.55 12.60 -21.53
C LEU A 41 2.58 12.42 -22.71
N PRO A 42 1.35 12.98 -22.63
CA PRO A 42 0.49 13.11 -23.79
C PRO A 42 1.19 13.89 -24.89
N GLY A 43 1.14 13.37 -26.11
CA GLY A 43 1.54 14.08 -27.31
C GLY A 43 0.67 15.31 -27.52
N MET A 44 1.29 16.39 -27.94
CA MET A 44 0.68 17.68 -28.21
C MET A 44 0.93 18.06 -29.66
N ALA A 45 -0.05 18.69 -30.29
CA ALA A 45 0.13 19.40 -31.53
C ALA A 45 -0.30 20.86 -31.38
N THR A 46 0.43 21.77 -32.01
CA THR A 46 0.01 23.15 -32.19
C THR A 46 -0.08 23.48 -33.67
N ILE A 47 -1.15 24.17 -34.05
CA ILE A 47 -1.39 24.63 -35.42
C ILE A 47 -1.61 26.13 -35.32
N GLU A 48 -0.66 26.89 -35.86
CA GLU A 48 -0.71 28.34 -35.91
C GLU A 48 -1.18 28.77 -37.31
N LEU A 49 -2.28 29.51 -37.34
CA LEU A 49 -2.93 29.99 -38.55
C LEU A 49 -2.83 31.52 -38.63
N PHE A 50 -2.66 32.02 -39.84
CA PHE A 50 -2.90 33.40 -40.17
C PHE A 50 -4.42 33.63 -40.25
N ASP A 51 -4.96 34.52 -39.43
CA ASP A 51 -6.40 34.74 -39.30
C ASP A 51 -6.77 36.22 -39.23
N ARG A 52 -6.32 36.99 -40.23
CA ARG A 52 -6.51 38.44 -40.29
C ARG A 52 -7.97 38.89 -40.11
N THR A 53 -8.93 38.12 -40.63
CA THR A 53 -10.36 38.46 -40.60
C THR A 53 -11.13 37.75 -39.48
N LEU A 54 -10.44 37.06 -38.56
CA LEU A 54 -11.06 36.24 -37.50
C LEU A 54 -11.98 35.13 -38.03
N LYS A 55 -11.78 34.71 -39.29
CA LYS A 55 -12.55 33.66 -39.94
C LYS A 55 -12.38 32.34 -39.21
N TRP A 56 -11.14 32.00 -38.85
CA TRP A 56 -10.80 30.73 -38.23
C TRP A 56 -11.16 30.70 -36.74
N ALA A 57 -11.05 31.84 -36.06
CA ALA A 57 -11.44 32.00 -34.67
C ALA A 57 -12.94 31.69 -34.45
N ASP A 58 -13.80 32.12 -35.37
CA ASP A 58 -15.24 31.88 -35.32
C ASP A 58 -15.67 30.54 -35.95
N ASP A 59 -14.73 29.79 -36.54
CA ASP A 59 -15.04 28.54 -37.23
C ASP A 59 -15.29 27.39 -36.25
N THR A 60 -16.56 26.99 -36.16
CA THR A 60 -17.02 25.89 -35.30
C THR A 60 -16.36 24.53 -35.60
N ARG A 61 -15.71 24.35 -36.76
CA ARG A 61 -14.91 23.15 -37.06
C ARG A 61 -13.77 22.99 -36.05
N PHE A 62 -13.20 24.08 -35.54
CA PHE A 62 -12.11 24.05 -34.56
C PHE A 62 -12.58 24.00 -33.11
N ALA A 63 -13.87 23.76 -32.84
CA ALA A 63 -14.38 23.69 -31.47
C ALA A 63 -13.63 22.66 -30.59
N ILE A 64 -13.50 22.97 -29.30
CA ILE A 64 -12.87 22.09 -28.30
C ILE A 64 -13.55 20.71 -28.29
N GLY A 65 -12.75 19.65 -28.27
CA GLY A 65 -13.17 18.25 -28.31
C GLY A 65 -13.34 17.68 -29.72
N LYS A 66 -13.19 18.48 -30.78
CA LYS A 66 -13.20 17.95 -32.16
C LYS A 66 -11.90 17.20 -32.44
N PRO A 67 -11.95 16.04 -33.13
CA PRO A 67 -10.76 15.28 -33.43
C PRO A 67 -9.94 15.95 -34.53
N VAL A 68 -8.62 15.89 -34.39
CA VAL A 68 -7.66 16.43 -35.34
C VAL A 68 -6.58 15.40 -35.64
N THR A 69 -6.26 15.25 -36.92
CA THR A 69 -5.21 14.36 -37.41
C THR A 69 -4.25 15.15 -38.28
N ILE A 70 -2.95 14.98 -38.04
CA ILE A 70 -1.89 15.60 -38.84
C ILE A 70 -1.17 14.49 -39.58
N THR A 71 -1.21 14.56 -40.90
CA THR A 71 -0.55 13.59 -41.80
C THR A 71 0.44 14.30 -42.71
N VAL A 72 1.51 13.58 -43.03
CA VAL A 72 2.62 14.06 -43.86
C VAL A 72 2.85 13.11 -45.01
N THR A 73 3.06 13.65 -46.22
CA THR A 73 3.31 12.84 -47.42
C THR A 73 4.62 13.26 -48.09
N GLY A 74 5.46 12.29 -48.45
CA GLY A 74 6.72 12.50 -49.18
C GLY A 74 6.53 13.01 -50.62
N THR A 75 7.62 13.40 -51.29
CA THR A 75 7.63 13.88 -52.69
C THR A 75 7.78 12.77 -53.74
N GLY A 76 7.93 11.50 -53.36
CA GLY A 76 8.18 10.39 -54.28
C GLY A 76 6.92 9.80 -54.93
N PRO A 77 6.99 9.28 -56.17
CA PRO A 77 5.90 8.49 -56.77
C PRO A 77 5.59 7.27 -55.90
N GLY A 78 4.36 7.18 -55.37
CA GLY A 78 3.94 6.10 -54.47
C GLY A 78 4.14 6.36 -52.96
N SER A 79 4.54 7.58 -52.57
CA SER A 79 4.63 7.97 -51.15
C SER A 79 3.26 7.88 -50.46
N THR A 80 3.19 7.12 -49.37
CA THR A 80 2.00 6.98 -48.53
C THR A 80 1.95 8.06 -47.46
N ALA A 81 0.76 8.59 -47.18
CA ALA A 81 0.56 9.52 -46.08
C ALA A 81 0.87 8.84 -44.73
N GLN A 82 1.76 9.44 -43.94
CA GLN A 82 2.10 8.98 -42.61
C GLN A 82 1.42 9.86 -41.56
N GLU A 83 0.77 9.23 -40.57
CA GLU A 83 0.16 9.93 -39.44
C GLU A 83 1.22 10.32 -38.41
N LEU A 84 1.34 11.63 -38.14
CA LEU A 84 2.23 12.16 -37.10
C LEU A 84 1.51 12.38 -35.78
N PHE A 85 0.23 12.78 -35.86
CA PHE A 85 -0.57 13.13 -34.70
C PHE A 85 -2.03 12.75 -34.89
N ASN A 86 -2.64 12.24 -33.82
CA ASN A 86 -4.05 11.90 -33.75
C ASN A 86 -4.57 12.22 -32.36
N GLY A 87 -5.44 13.21 -32.28
CA GLY A 87 -5.90 13.73 -31.01
C GLY A 87 -7.17 14.54 -31.15
N GLU A 88 -7.37 15.44 -30.21
CA GLU A 88 -8.51 16.35 -30.20
C GLU A 88 -8.09 17.74 -29.77
N ILE A 89 -8.83 18.74 -30.25
CA ILE A 89 -8.58 20.15 -29.91
C ILE A 89 -8.92 20.37 -28.44
N THR A 90 -7.98 20.93 -27.69
CA THR A 90 -8.12 21.18 -26.25
C THR A 90 -8.12 22.66 -25.90
N ALA A 91 -7.50 23.50 -26.73
CA ALA A 91 -7.49 24.95 -26.55
C ALA A 91 -7.40 25.67 -27.90
N ILE A 92 -7.95 26.87 -27.92
CA ILE A 92 -7.90 27.80 -29.05
C ILE A 92 -7.49 29.15 -28.46
N GLU A 93 -6.44 29.74 -29.00
CA GLU A 93 -5.88 31.02 -28.54
C GLU A 93 -5.84 31.98 -29.73
N ALA A 94 -6.60 33.06 -29.67
CA ALA A 94 -6.54 34.13 -30.66
C ALA A 94 -5.54 35.19 -30.18
N ASN A 95 -4.52 35.47 -30.99
CA ASN A 95 -3.61 36.58 -30.78
C ASN A 95 -3.96 37.69 -31.76
N ILE A 96 -4.58 38.76 -31.25
CA ILE A 96 -5.09 39.88 -32.02
C ILE A 96 -4.21 41.08 -31.75
N ASN A 97 -3.37 41.44 -32.72
CA ASN A 97 -2.49 42.60 -32.59
C ASN A 97 -2.97 43.77 -33.48
N ALA A 98 -3.37 44.85 -32.81
CA ALA A 98 -3.89 46.04 -33.48
C ALA A 98 -2.79 46.89 -34.14
N MET A 99 -1.52 46.75 -33.74
CA MET A 99 -0.43 47.58 -34.27
C MET A 99 0.13 47.09 -35.60
N ASP A 100 0.17 45.77 -35.82
CA ASP A 100 0.69 45.16 -37.06
C ASP A 100 -0.43 44.69 -38.02
N GLN A 101 -1.70 44.83 -37.63
CA GLN A 101 -2.87 44.27 -38.34
C GLN A 101 -2.74 42.78 -38.66
N THR A 102 -1.94 42.05 -37.87
CA THR A 102 -1.82 40.60 -37.96
C THR A 102 -2.60 39.98 -36.80
N SER A 103 -3.56 39.15 -37.16
CA SER A 103 -4.28 38.31 -36.22
C SER A 103 -3.89 36.86 -36.52
N THR A 104 -3.51 36.11 -35.49
CA THR A 104 -3.15 34.70 -35.60
C THR A 104 -4.02 33.86 -34.67
N LEU A 105 -4.29 32.62 -35.09
CA LEU A 105 -5.01 31.64 -34.29
C LEU A 105 -4.08 30.48 -33.96
N LEU A 106 -3.86 30.21 -32.69
CA LEU A 106 -3.13 29.05 -32.21
C LEU A 106 -4.12 28.00 -31.70
N ILE A 107 -4.20 26.88 -32.40
CA ILE A 107 -4.97 25.71 -31.98
C ILE A 107 -4.03 24.75 -31.27
N ARG A 108 -4.38 24.34 -30.05
CA ARG A 108 -3.67 23.30 -29.31
C ARG A 108 -4.52 22.05 -29.26
N ALA A 109 -3.91 20.92 -29.58
CA ALA A 109 -4.53 19.61 -29.51
C ALA A 109 -3.65 18.65 -28.72
N TYR A 110 -4.29 17.75 -27.97
CA TYR A 110 -3.61 16.65 -27.30
C TYR A 110 -4.13 15.32 -27.81
N ASP A 111 -3.26 14.31 -27.84
CA ASP A 111 -3.72 12.95 -28.07
C ASP A 111 -4.66 12.50 -26.94
N LYS A 112 -5.48 11.48 -27.17
CA LYS A 112 -6.55 11.07 -26.25
C LYS A 112 -6.06 10.62 -24.86
N SER A 113 -4.76 10.38 -24.67
CA SER A 113 -4.18 10.04 -23.37
C SER A 113 -4.28 11.17 -22.36
N HIS A 114 -4.39 12.44 -22.78
CA HIS A 114 -4.61 13.56 -21.85
C HIS A 114 -5.90 13.40 -21.04
N ARG A 115 -6.91 12.68 -21.56
CA ARG A 115 -8.17 12.43 -20.83
C ARG A 115 -7.95 11.58 -19.58
N LEU A 116 -6.92 10.73 -19.57
CA LEU A 116 -6.54 9.91 -18.42
C LEU A 116 -5.93 10.73 -17.27
N GLN A 117 -5.58 12.00 -17.51
CA GLN A 117 -5.03 12.92 -16.51
C GLN A 117 -6.11 13.76 -15.80
N ARG A 118 -7.37 13.67 -16.22
CA ARG A 118 -8.43 14.58 -15.73
C ARG A 118 -9.00 14.17 -14.38
N ASN A 119 -9.22 12.87 -14.17
CA ASN A 119 -9.91 12.35 -13.00
C ASN A 119 -8.92 11.67 -12.07
N ARG A 120 -8.94 12.02 -10.79
CA ARG A 120 -8.23 11.30 -9.73
C ARG A 120 -9.16 10.25 -9.14
N LYS A 121 -8.63 9.06 -8.87
CA LYS A 121 -9.39 7.91 -8.37
C LYS A 121 -8.68 7.24 -7.20
N ALA A 122 -9.47 6.67 -6.30
CA ALA A 122 -9.01 5.70 -5.31
C ALA A 122 -9.53 4.31 -5.70
N ARG A 123 -8.66 3.30 -5.78
CA ARG A 123 -9.08 1.90 -5.94
C ARG A 123 -8.05 0.89 -5.45
N VAL A 124 -8.55 -0.30 -5.11
CA VAL A 124 -7.76 -1.45 -4.71
C VAL A 124 -7.97 -2.55 -5.75
N LEU A 125 -6.88 -3.03 -6.35
CA LEU A 125 -6.86 -4.16 -7.27
C LEU A 125 -6.17 -5.33 -6.58
N LEU A 126 -6.89 -6.40 -6.31
CA LEU A 126 -6.39 -7.55 -5.55
C LEU A 126 -5.96 -8.68 -6.48
N GLN A 127 -4.85 -9.35 -6.15
CA GLN A 127 -4.37 -10.55 -6.85
C GLN A 127 -4.22 -10.36 -8.37
N GLN A 128 -3.62 -9.24 -8.78
CA GLN A 128 -3.41 -8.91 -10.20
C GLN A 128 -1.94 -8.65 -10.53
N LYS A 129 -1.58 -8.85 -11.79
CA LYS A 129 -0.32 -8.41 -12.36
C LYS A 129 -0.38 -6.92 -12.69
N ASP A 130 0.78 -6.26 -12.69
CA ASP A 130 0.88 -4.85 -13.10
C ASP A 130 0.39 -4.62 -14.53
N SER A 131 0.74 -5.51 -15.46
CA SER A 131 0.27 -5.43 -16.85
C SER A 131 -1.25 -5.52 -16.98
N ASP A 132 -1.89 -6.31 -16.13
CA ASP A 132 -3.35 -6.52 -16.15
C ASP A 132 -4.06 -5.31 -15.59
N ALA A 133 -3.55 -4.78 -14.47
CA ALA A 133 -4.02 -3.53 -13.87
C ALA A 133 -3.88 -2.35 -14.84
N ILE A 134 -2.73 -2.19 -15.49
CA ILE A 134 -2.51 -1.16 -16.52
C ILE A 134 -3.53 -1.34 -17.66
N SER A 135 -3.67 -2.55 -18.19
CA SER A 135 -4.58 -2.84 -19.30
C SER A 135 -6.04 -2.55 -18.96
N ALA A 136 -6.50 -2.93 -17.76
CA ALA A 136 -7.84 -2.62 -17.28
C ALA A 136 -8.06 -1.11 -17.17
N THR A 137 -7.09 -0.39 -16.60
CA THR A 137 -7.13 1.07 -16.47
C THR A 137 -7.29 1.78 -17.81
N ILE A 138 -6.53 1.34 -18.82
CA ILE A 138 -6.61 1.93 -20.16
C ILE A 138 -8.00 1.71 -20.77
N ARG A 139 -8.57 0.51 -20.62
CA ARG A 139 -9.90 0.16 -21.15
C ARG A 139 -11.03 0.92 -20.47
N GLU A 140 -10.96 1.06 -19.15
CA GLU A 140 -11.96 1.78 -18.34
C GLU A 140 -11.84 3.31 -18.49
N GLY A 141 -10.67 3.80 -18.91
CA GLY A 141 -10.37 5.21 -19.04
C GLY A 141 -11.23 5.92 -20.08
N SER A 142 -11.48 7.21 -19.85
CA SER A 142 -12.29 8.08 -20.73
C SER A 142 -11.63 8.43 -22.08
N GLY A 143 -10.40 7.95 -22.31
CA GLY A 143 -9.64 8.17 -23.53
C GLY A 143 -10.10 7.34 -24.73
N GLY A 144 -10.85 6.25 -24.53
CA GLY A 144 -11.22 5.33 -25.60
C GLY A 144 -10.01 4.70 -26.30
N LEU A 145 -8.89 4.61 -25.58
CA LEU A 145 -7.64 4.03 -26.06
C LEU A 145 -7.66 2.51 -25.87
N SER A 146 -7.02 1.79 -26.79
CA SER A 146 -6.80 0.36 -26.65
C SER A 146 -5.46 0.06 -25.97
N PRO A 147 -5.39 -0.89 -25.03
CA PRO A 147 -4.14 -1.21 -24.35
C PRO A 147 -3.21 -2.06 -25.24
N ASP A 148 -1.94 -1.66 -25.34
CA ASP A 148 -0.86 -2.47 -25.91
C ASP A 148 0.25 -2.64 -24.86
N VAL A 149 0.02 -3.55 -23.91
CA VAL A 149 0.81 -3.67 -22.68
C VAL A 149 1.62 -4.96 -22.71
N GLN A 150 2.93 -4.86 -22.49
CA GLN A 150 3.79 -6.03 -22.31
C GLN A 150 3.45 -6.73 -20.98
N ALA A 151 3.24 -8.05 -21.02
CA ALA A 151 2.89 -8.83 -19.84
C ALA A 151 3.99 -8.80 -18.78
N THR A 152 3.60 -8.63 -17.51
CA THR A 152 4.48 -8.83 -16.35
C THR A 152 4.30 -10.26 -15.79
N THR A 153 5.26 -10.72 -14.99
CA THR A 153 5.24 -12.08 -14.42
C THR A 153 4.56 -12.14 -13.07
N GLU A 154 4.88 -11.18 -12.19
CA GLU A 154 4.50 -11.23 -10.77
C GLU A 154 3.04 -10.85 -10.53
N VAL A 155 2.35 -11.68 -9.73
CA VAL A 155 1.02 -11.40 -9.20
C VAL A 155 1.16 -10.72 -7.84
N ARG A 156 0.51 -9.56 -7.71
CA ARG A 156 0.55 -8.76 -6.50
C ARG A 156 -0.66 -9.00 -5.65
N ASP A 157 -0.42 -9.09 -4.34
CA ASP A 157 -1.48 -9.30 -3.37
C ASP A 157 -2.50 -8.15 -3.43
N HIS A 158 -1.99 -6.93 -3.59
CA HIS A 158 -2.76 -5.73 -3.85
C HIS A 158 -1.97 -4.72 -4.67
N ILE A 159 -2.68 -3.90 -5.44
CA ILE A 159 -2.19 -2.71 -6.12
C ILE A 159 -3.16 -1.58 -5.77
N PHE A 160 -2.62 -0.49 -5.20
CA PHE A 160 -3.42 0.63 -4.74
C PHE A 160 -3.23 1.84 -5.65
N GLN A 161 -4.33 2.37 -6.20
CA GLN A 161 -4.37 3.69 -6.81
C GLN A 161 -4.87 4.64 -5.73
N ASP A 162 -4.00 5.49 -5.22
CA ASP A 162 -4.30 6.38 -4.10
C ASP A 162 -4.45 7.81 -4.58
N ASP A 163 -5.69 8.21 -4.88
CA ASP A 163 -5.97 9.57 -5.34
C ASP A 163 -5.05 9.95 -6.53
N LEU A 164 -4.81 9.01 -7.44
CA LEU A 164 -3.97 9.25 -8.62
C LEU A 164 -4.85 9.35 -9.85
N THR A 165 -4.40 10.09 -10.85
CA THR A 165 -5.02 10.00 -12.17
C THR A 165 -4.75 8.62 -12.78
N ASP A 166 -5.58 8.20 -13.73
CA ASP A 166 -5.35 6.93 -14.44
C ASP A 166 -3.98 6.94 -15.13
N TYR A 167 -3.58 8.09 -15.68
CA TYR A 167 -2.29 8.26 -16.33
C TYR A 167 -1.11 8.15 -15.36
N ASP A 168 -1.20 8.79 -14.19
CA ASP A 168 -0.14 8.72 -13.16
C ASP A 168 -0.03 7.31 -12.59
N PHE A 169 -1.16 6.64 -12.38
CA PHE A 169 -1.20 5.25 -11.95
C PHE A 169 -0.51 4.32 -12.96
N ILE A 170 -0.85 4.45 -14.26
CA ILE A 170 -0.22 3.68 -15.33
C ILE A 170 1.29 3.97 -15.37
N THR A 171 1.68 5.23 -15.31
CA THR A 171 3.08 5.67 -15.35
C THR A 171 3.87 5.12 -14.17
N ARG A 172 3.31 5.16 -12.96
CA ARG A 172 3.93 4.60 -11.75
C ARG A 172 4.17 3.09 -11.87
N LEU A 173 3.18 2.35 -12.38
CA LEU A 173 3.32 0.91 -12.60
C LEU A 173 4.30 0.60 -13.73
N ALA A 174 4.28 1.37 -14.82
CA ALA A 174 5.22 1.22 -15.93
C ALA A 174 6.67 1.46 -15.47
N ARG A 175 6.92 2.55 -14.76
CA ARG A 175 8.25 2.90 -14.19
C ARG A 175 8.74 1.83 -13.23
N ARG A 176 7.88 1.29 -12.36
CA ARG A 176 8.26 0.17 -11.48
C ARG A 176 8.79 -1.05 -12.24
N ASN A 177 8.28 -1.29 -13.45
CA ASN A 177 8.65 -2.42 -14.31
C ASN A 177 9.67 -2.05 -15.41
N GLY A 178 10.23 -0.83 -15.39
CA GLY A 178 11.18 -0.35 -16.39
C GLY A 178 10.58 -0.22 -17.80
N MET A 179 9.27 -0.01 -17.90
CA MET A 179 8.51 0.15 -19.14
C MET A 179 8.26 1.63 -19.43
N VAL A 180 8.13 1.99 -20.71
CA VAL A 180 7.75 3.32 -21.19
C VAL A 180 6.28 3.37 -21.60
N VAL A 181 5.66 4.55 -21.44
CA VAL A 181 4.29 4.81 -21.88
C VAL A 181 4.33 5.68 -23.13
N LEU A 182 3.69 5.23 -24.21
CA LEU A 182 3.61 5.90 -25.50
C LEU A 182 2.17 5.88 -26.03
N SER A 183 1.68 7.00 -26.53
CA SER A 183 0.36 7.10 -27.18
C SER A 183 0.51 7.37 -28.68
N ASP A 184 -0.26 6.68 -29.52
CA ASP A 184 -0.43 7.00 -30.94
C ASP A 184 -1.81 7.64 -31.25
N GLY A 185 -2.60 7.96 -30.22
CA GLY A 185 -3.96 8.49 -30.34
C GLY A 185 -5.07 7.44 -30.42
N VAL A 186 -4.72 6.16 -30.64
CA VAL A 186 -5.66 5.01 -30.67
C VAL A 186 -5.27 3.94 -29.65
N LYS A 187 -3.98 3.71 -29.47
CA LYS A 187 -3.37 2.76 -28.54
C LYS A 187 -2.51 3.50 -27.52
N LEU A 188 -2.56 3.01 -26.29
CA LEU A 188 -1.55 3.33 -25.27
C LEU A 188 -0.63 2.12 -25.10
N SER A 189 0.59 2.26 -25.58
CA SER A 189 1.64 1.25 -25.50
C SER A 189 2.41 1.36 -24.20
N VAL A 190 2.52 0.26 -23.45
CA VAL A 190 3.31 0.19 -22.22
C VAL A 190 4.25 -1.01 -22.30
N LYS A 191 5.51 -0.75 -22.66
CA LYS A 191 6.48 -1.79 -23.04
C LYS A 191 7.89 -1.45 -22.57
N LYS A 192 8.74 -2.45 -22.42
CA LYS A 192 10.18 -2.20 -22.24
C LYS A 192 10.76 -1.56 -23.51
N PRO A 193 11.71 -0.60 -23.42
CA PRO A 193 12.35 -0.01 -24.60
C PRO A 193 12.99 -1.03 -25.54
N ALA A 194 13.56 -2.12 -25.00
CA ALA A 194 14.15 -3.19 -25.79
C ALA A 194 13.13 -3.95 -26.67
N SER A 195 11.85 -3.92 -26.30
CA SER A 195 10.76 -4.53 -27.09
C SER A 195 10.30 -3.64 -28.25
N LEU A 196 10.74 -2.37 -28.31
CA LEU A 196 10.46 -1.44 -29.40
C LEU A 196 11.58 -1.58 -30.43
N THR A 197 11.25 -2.04 -31.64
CA THR A 197 12.26 -2.44 -32.66
C THR A 197 12.33 -1.51 -33.87
N THR A 198 11.52 -0.44 -33.90
CA THR A 198 11.56 0.55 -34.98
C THR A 198 12.90 1.26 -34.97
N GLU A 199 13.63 1.19 -36.09
CA GLU A 199 14.95 1.78 -36.25
C GLU A 199 14.97 2.76 -37.43
N VAL A 200 15.55 3.94 -37.22
CA VAL A 200 15.80 4.94 -38.27
C VAL A 200 17.28 5.27 -38.27
N THR A 201 17.93 5.15 -39.43
CA THR A 201 19.35 5.49 -39.57
C THR A 201 19.49 6.96 -39.96
N LEU A 202 20.35 7.68 -39.25
CA LEU A 202 20.69 9.06 -39.54
C LEU A 202 22.18 9.22 -39.77
N GLU A 203 22.53 9.90 -40.86
CA GLU A 203 23.90 10.16 -41.27
C GLU A 203 24.23 11.65 -41.12
N TYR A 204 25.29 11.95 -40.36
CA TYR A 204 25.74 13.32 -40.16
C TYR A 204 26.15 14.00 -41.47
N GLY A 205 25.62 15.21 -41.69
CA GLY A 205 25.82 15.98 -42.91
C GLY A 205 24.96 15.55 -44.10
N VAL A 206 24.07 14.55 -43.92
CA VAL A 206 23.13 14.11 -44.95
C VAL A 206 21.69 14.17 -44.45
N THR A 207 21.37 13.44 -43.37
CA THR A 207 20.02 13.44 -42.77
C THR A 207 20.02 13.94 -41.34
N LEU A 208 21.17 13.94 -40.66
CA LEU A 208 21.39 14.54 -39.35
C LEU A 208 22.13 15.87 -39.54
N GLU A 209 21.52 16.96 -39.10
CA GLU A 209 22.04 18.33 -39.20
C GLU A 209 22.94 18.65 -38.00
N GLU A 210 22.42 18.42 -36.79
CA GLU A 210 23.07 18.78 -35.52
C GLU A 210 22.85 17.66 -34.50
N PHE A 211 23.86 17.42 -33.65
CA PHE A 211 23.72 16.51 -32.51
C PHE A 211 24.68 16.91 -31.39
N HIS A 212 24.13 17.06 -30.19
CA HIS A 212 24.83 17.47 -28.98
C HIS A 212 24.80 16.33 -27.94
N PRO A 213 25.62 15.27 -28.10
CA PRO A 213 25.68 14.20 -27.12
C PRO A 213 26.49 14.61 -25.90
N VAL A 214 26.00 14.25 -24.73
CA VAL A 214 26.67 14.42 -23.45
C VAL A 214 26.78 13.07 -22.76
N LEU A 215 28.01 12.74 -22.34
CA LEU A 215 28.32 11.57 -21.52
C LEU A 215 28.50 12.02 -20.07
N ASN A 216 27.66 11.55 -19.16
CA ASN A 216 27.64 11.98 -17.76
C ASN A 216 27.77 10.78 -16.79
N SER A 217 28.83 10.75 -15.98
CA SER A 217 29.06 9.72 -14.96
C SER A 217 28.60 10.10 -13.55
N THR A 218 28.10 11.32 -13.33
CA THR A 218 27.92 11.92 -12.00
C THR A 218 26.92 11.17 -11.11
N ALA A 219 25.81 10.69 -11.69
CA ALA A 219 24.74 10.00 -10.97
C ALA A 219 24.80 8.46 -11.08
N GLN A 220 25.90 7.94 -11.65
CA GLN A 220 26.02 6.53 -12.02
C GLN A 220 26.48 5.66 -10.86
N VAL A 221 25.81 4.53 -10.68
CA VAL A 221 26.09 3.57 -9.60
C VAL A 221 26.27 2.17 -10.14
N GLY A 222 27.18 1.41 -9.51
CA GLY A 222 27.50 0.04 -9.90
C GLY A 222 26.49 -0.99 -9.39
N LYS A 223 25.73 -0.63 -8.35
CA LYS A 223 24.75 -1.52 -7.74
C LYS A 223 23.60 -0.74 -7.11
N VAL A 224 22.39 -1.28 -7.23
CA VAL A 224 21.23 -0.89 -6.43
C VAL A 224 20.81 -2.06 -5.56
N THR A 225 20.57 -1.81 -4.29
CA THR A 225 20.04 -2.77 -3.33
C THR A 225 18.74 -2.21 -2.75
N VAL A 226 17.67 -3.00 -2.78
CA VAL A 226 16.38 -2.69 -2.15
C VAL A 226 16.20 -3.64 -0.97
N ARG A 227 15.85 -3.12 0.20
CA ARG A 227 15.63 -3.95 1.40
C ARG A 227 14.21 -3.85 1.90
N GLY A 228 13.67 -4.98 2.31
CA GLY A 228 12.38 -5.07 2.97
C GLY A 228 12.27 -6.28 3.88
N TRP A 229 11.05 -6.64 4.21
CA TRP A 229 10.74 -7.65 5.21
C TRP A 229 9.56 -8.50 4.75
N ASP A 230 9.76 -9.81 4.73
CA ASP A 230 8.70 -10.77 4.47
C ASP A 230 8.12 -11.25 5.82
N PRO A 231 6.88 -10.85 6.16
CA PRO A 231 6.24 -11.29 7.38
C PRO A 231 5.83 -12.76 7.36
N ALA A 232 5.67 -13.40 6.20
CA ALA A 232 5.29 -14.81 6.10
C ALA A 232 6.47 -15.73 6.47
N THR A 233 7.67 -15.38 6.01
CA THR A 233 8.90 -16.16 6.28
C THR A 233 9.72 -15.62 7.45
N LYS A 234 9.37 -14.46 8.00
CA LYS A 234 10.11 -13.76 9.08
C LYS A 234 11.58 -13.50 8.68
N ALA A 235 11.78 -13.10 7.42
CA ALA A 235 13.11 -12.90 6.86
C ALA A 235 13.23 -11.54 6.16
N ALA A 236 14.46 -11.03 6.10
CA ALA A 236 14.77 -9.87 5.30
C ALA A 236 14.71 -10.22 3.81
N VAL A 237 14.07 -9.37 3.03
CA VAL A 237 14.10 -9.44 1.56
C VAL A 237 15.16 -8.48 1.08
N VAL A 238 16.05 -8.94 0.20
CA VAL A 238 17.17 -8.15 -0.33
C VAL A 238 17.18 -8.27 -1.84
N GLY A 239 16.48 -7.34 -2.50
CA GLY A 239 16.51 -7.21 -3.96
C GLY A 239 17.80 -6.54 -4.41
N GLN A 240 18.46 -7.04 -5.45
CA GLN A 240 19.72 -6.47 -5.93
C GLN A 240 19.82 -6.46 -7.46
N ALA A 241 20.34 -5.36 -7.98
CA ALA A 241 20.73 -5.24 -9.38
C ALA A 241 22.15 -4.68 -9.47
N SER A 242 23.00 -5.39 -10.21
CA SER A 242 24.34 -4.92 -10.65
C SER A 242 24.47 -4.90 -12.17
N LYS A 243 23.42 -5.38 -12.85
CA LYS A 243 23.24 -5.36 -14.30
C LYS A 243 21.81 -4.96 -14.58
N ALA A 244 21.64 -4.00 -15.46
CA ALA A 244 20.38 -3.66 -16.09
C ALA A 244 20.56 -3.74 -17.61
N GLU A 245 19.47 -3.84 -18.37
CA GLU A 245 19.54 -3.65 -19.81
C GLU A 245 20.21 -2.30 -20.12
N SER A 246 21.31 -2.34 -20.91
CA SER A 246 22.05 -1.16 -21.35
C SER A 246 21.08 -0.14 -21.94
N GLY A 247 21.16 1.11 -21.47
CA GLY A 247 20.10 2.11 -21.52
C GLY A 247 19.62 2.62 -22.89
N ALA A 248 19.17 3.87 -22.88
CA ALA A 248 18.64 4.59 -24.04
C ALA A 248 19.69 4.85 -25.13
N ALA A 249 20.92 4.35 -24.99
CA ALA A 249 21.93 4.41 -26.02
C ALA A 249 22.86 3.19 -26.01
N LYS A 250 23.25 2.72 -27.19
CA LYS A 250 24.30 1.74 -27.46
C LYS A 250 25.33 2.40 -28.37
N THR A 251 26.29 3.08 -27.76
CA THR A 251 27.33 3.84 -28.47
C THR A 251 28.61 3.02 -28.63
N GLY A 252 29.47 3.42 -29.57
CA GLY A 252 30.78 2.78 -29.78
C GLY A 252 31.78 2.98 -28.64
N TRP A 253 31.42 3.71 -27.59
CA TRP A 253 32.14 3.73 -26.32
C TRP A 253 32.08 2.36 -25.58
N GLY A 254 31.05 1.54 -25.82
CA GLY A 254 31.00 0.14 -25.44
C GLY A 254 30.87 -0.18 -23.94
N GLY A 255 30.97 0.80 -23.05
CA GLY A 255 30.71 0.63 -21.61
C GLY A 255 29.28 1.03 -21.17
N THR A 256 29.00 0.91 -19.88
CA THR A 256 27.80 1.46 -19.22
C THR A 256 28.19 2.59 -18.28
N GLY A 257 27.29 3.53 -17.95
CA GLY A 257 27.60 4.55 -16.93
C GLY A 257 28.22 3.98 -15.63
N ALA A 258 27.82 2.77 -15.24
CA ALA A 258 28.42 2.01 -14.14
C ALA A 258 29.87 1.57 -14.38
N SER A 259 30.26 1.18 -15.60
CA SER A 259 31.66 0.84 -15.89
C SER A 259 32.55 2.08 -15.89
N LEU A 260 32.05 3.26 -16.30
CA LEU A 260 32.75 4.54 -16.09
C LEU A 260 32.93 4.83 -14.62
N SER A 261 31.82 4.89 -13.87
CA SER A 261 31.82 5.25 -12.45
C SER A 261 32.69 4.31 -11.63
N SER A 262 32.58 2.99 -11.82
CA SER A 262 33.41 2.02 -11.09
C SER A 262 34.89 2.09 -11.42
N GLN A 263 35.26 2.39 -12.67
CA GLN A 263 36.66 2.50 -13.09
C GLN A 263 37.31 3.84 -12.73
N SER A 264 36.56 4.94 -12.75
CA SER A 264 37.11 6.30 -12.57
C SER A 264 36.77 6.95 -11.23
N LEU A 265 35.69 6.55 -10.56
CA LEU A 265 35.16 7.17 -9.34
C LEU A 265 34.99 6.19 -8.16
N GLY A 266 35.20 4.88 -8.38
CA GLY A 266 35.06 3.83 -7.37
C GLY A 266 33.67 3.18 -7.35
N VAL A 267 33.54 2.03 -6.65
CA VAL A 267 32.26 1.30 -6.57
C VAL A 267 31.27 2.10 -5.72
N SER A 268 30.19 2.55 -6.33
CA SER A 268 29.06 3.23 -5.67
C SER A 268 27.83 2.33 -5.63
N GLU A 269 27.18 2.25 -4.48
CA GLU A 269 25.96 1.49 -4.23
C GLU A 269 24.85 2.41 -3.73
N VAL A 270 23.64 2.24 -4.26
CA VAL A 270 22.43 2.88 -3.72
C VAL A 270 21.65 1.86 -2.90
N LEU A 271 21.30 2.24 -1.67
CA LEU A 271 20.42 1.48 -0.82
C LEU A 271 19.04 2.14 -0.76
N LEU A 272 18.02 1.47 -1.30
CA LEU A 272 16.63 1.86 -1.17
C LEU A 272 16.00 1.17 0.04
N ALA A 273 15.86 1.91 1.13
CA ALA A 273 15.20 1.43 2.36
C ALA A 273 13.75 1.92 2.52
N ASN A 274 13.34 2.97 1.77
CA ASN A 274 12.02 3.57 1.93
C ASN A 274 10.91 2.92 1.09
N VAL A 275 11.23 1.88 0.32
CA VAL A 275 10.26 1.19 -0.54
C VAL A 275 9.82 -0.12 0.11
N PRO A 276 8.53 -0.27 0.47
CA PRO A 276 8.07 -1.47 1.15
C PRO A 276 7.94 -2.65 0.19
N ILE A 277 8.86 -3.60 0.35
CA ILE A 277 8.87 -4.90 -0.37
C ILE A 277 8.74 -6.06 0.63
N SER A 278 7.98 -7.07 0.21
CA SER A 278 7.77 -8.32 0.97
C SER A 278 8.04 -9.58 0.14
N LYS A 279 8.30 -9.44 -1.17
CA LYS A 279 8.64 -10.53 -2.10
C LYS A 279 9.97 -10.22 -2.80
N GLN A 280 10.78 -11.25 -3.03
CA GLN A 280 12.11 -11.10 -3.65
C GLN A 280 12.04 -10.56 -5.08
N ALA A 281 11.13 -11.11 -5.91
CA ALA A 281 10.95 -10.69 -7.29
C ALA A 281 10.60 -9.20 -7.43
N ASP A 282 9.77 -8.66 -6.52
CA ASP A 282 9.47 -7.24 -6.46
C ASP A 282 10.71 -6.39 -6.13
N GLY A 283 11.54 -6.86 -5.19
CA GLY A 283 12.78 -6.20 -4.83
C GLY A 283 13.78 -6.16 -5.99
N ASP A 284 13.95 -7.27 -6.70
CA ASP A 284 14.84 -7.37 -7.85
C ASP A 284 14.37 -6.51 -9.02
N ALA A 285 13.07 -6.50 -9.32
CA ALA A 285 12.49 -5.67 -10.37
C ALA A 285 12.65 -4.16 -10.09
N ILE A 286 12.44 -3.73 -8.84
CA ILE A 286 12.63 -2.32 -8.43
C ILE A 286 14.12 -1.96 -8.48
N ALA A 287 15.01 -2.84 -8.01
CA ALA A 287 16.45 -2.63 -8.09
C ALA A 287 16.91 -2.49 -9.54
N GLU A 288 16.44 -3.37 -10.42
CA GLU A 288 16.77 -3.32 -11.85
C GLU A 288 16.23 -2.05 -12.50
N SER A 289 14.98 -1.66 -12.21
CA SER A 289 14.39 -0.46 -12.78
C SER A 289 15.11 0.82 -12.34
N GLU A 290 15.45 0.93 -11.06
CA GLU A 290 16.20 2.07 -10.51
C GLU A 290 17.61 2.15 -11.13
N LEU A 291 18.31 1.01 -11.20
CA LEU A 291 19.62 0.92 -11.84
C LEU A 291 19.52 1.34 -13.31
N ALA A 292 18.52 0.82 -14.03
CA ALA A 292 18.27 1.15 -15.41
C ALA A 292 17.89 2.63 -15.61
N GLY A 293 17.13 3.24 -14.71
CA GLY A 293 16.82 4.68 -14.76
C GLY A 293 18.08 5.54 -14.68
N ARG A 294 18.99 5.18 -13.78
CA ARG A 294 20.30 5.85 -13.63
C ARG A 294 21.19 5.63 -14.85
N TRP A 295 21.31 4.40 -15.33
CA TRP A 295 22.03 4.01 -16.55
C TRP A 295 21.37 4.45 -17.85
N ARG A 296 20.37 5.33 -17.79
CA ARG A 296 19.81 5.98 -18.98
C ARG A 296 20.07 7.48 -18.99
N ARG A 297 20.65 8.03 -17.91
CA ARG A 297 21.14 9.42 -17.82
C ARG A 297 22.64 9.54 -18.14
N ASP A 298 23.31 8.42 -18.34
CA ASP A 298 24.72 8.33 -18.73
C ASP A 298 24.96 8.93 -20.11
N VAL A 299 24.08 8.69 -21.06
CA VAL A 299 24.13 9.34 -22.37
C VAL A 299 22.83 10.09 -22.61
N HIS A 300 22.91 11.42 -22.65
CA HIS A 300 21.82 12.26 -23.12
C HIS A 300 22.25 13.08 -24.33
N GLY A 301 21.30 13.61 -25.06
CA GLY A 301 21.61 14.51 -26.15
C GLY A 301 20.38 15.03 -26.85
N GLU A 302 20.55 16.17 -27.50
CA GLU A 302 19.57 16.75 -28.40
C GLU A 302 20.15 16.76 -29.81
N GLY A 303 19.29 16.53 -30.80
CA GLY A 303 19.71 16.56 -32.19
C GLY A 303 18.61 17.04 -33.10
N ARG A 304 19.02 17.42 -34.30
CA ARG A 304 18.14 17.88 -35.37
C ARG A 304 18.43 17.08 -36.63
N ALA A 305 17.37 16.57 -37.23
CA ALA A 305 17.40 15.89 -38.51
C ALA A 305 16.57 16.66 -39.54
N ILE A 306 16.92 16.48 -40.82
CA ILE A 306 16.03 16.85 -41.93
C ILE A 306 14.71 16.13 -41.70
N GLY A 307 13.60 16.86 -41.88
CA GLY A 307 12.27 16.40 -41.50
C GLY A 307 11.96 14.98 -41.98
N ASN A 308 11.82 14.06 -41.01
CA ASN A 308 11.59 12.64 -41.27
C ASN A 308 10.44 12.14 -40.39
N PRO A 309 9.27 11.83 -40.97
CA PRO A 309 8.08 11.48 -40.20
C PRO A 309 8.20 10.11 -39.52
N ALA A 310 9.12 9.25 -39.94
CA ALA A 310 9.39 7.96 -39.29
C ALA A 310 10.05 8.11 -37.91
N ILE A 311 10.64 9.26 -37.62
CA ILE A 311 11.21 9.56 -36.29
C ILE A 311 10.06 9.96 -35.37
N VAL A 312 9.70 9.10 -34.42
CA VAL A 312 8.74 9.40 -33.36
C VAL A 312 9.28 8.93 -32.01
N ALA A 313 8.75 9.46 -30.90
CA ALA A 313 9.13 8.99 -29.56
C ALA A 313 8.94 7.46 -29.46
N GLY A 314 9.95 6.77 -28.91
CA GLY A 314 10.01 5.31 -28.90
C GLY A 314 10.81 4.67 -30.05
N THR A 315 11.35 5.46 -30.97
CA THR A 315 12.17 4.98 -32.10
C THR A 315 13.65 4.89 -31.71
N TRP A 316 14.34 3.87 -32.20
CA TRP A 316 15.79 3.77 -32.11
C TRP A 316 16.47 4.47 -33.30
N LEU A 317 17.22 5.53 -33.02
CA LEU A 317 18.01 6.30 -33.97
C LEU A 317 19.42 5.72 -34.08
N VAL A 318 19.79 5.24 -35.25
CA VAL A 318 21.15 4.76 -35.54
C VAL A 318 21.95 5.93 -36.13
N LEU A 319 22.75 6.58 -35.28
CA LEU A 319 23.53 7.76 -35.67
C LEU A 319 24.91 7.34 -36.18
N THR A 320 25.21 7.73 -37.42
CA THR A 320 26.44 7.37 -38.13
C THR A 320 27.22 8.61 -38.55
N LYS A 321 28.52 8.43 -38.84
CA LYS A 321 29.48 9.50 -39.21
C LYS A 321 29.70 10.61 -38.16
N ILE A 322 29.34 10.38 -36.89
CA ILE A 322 29.60 11.29 -35.74
C ILE A 322 30.78 10.85 -34.87
N GLY A 323 31.73 10.10 -35.44
CA GLY A 323 32.87 9.51 -34.72
C GLY A 323 32.54 8.20 -33.99
N THR A 324 33.57 7.49 -33.52
CA THR A 324 33.42 6.14 -32.94
C THR A 324 32.92 6.15 -31.49
N ARG A 325 33.20 7.20 -30.73
CA ARG A 325 32.77 7.31 -29.32
C ARG A 325 31.26 7.54 -29.19
N PHE A 326 30.70 8.40 -30.04
CA PHE A 326 29.30 8.82 -29.99
C PHE A 326 28.45 8.19 -31.11
N GLY A 327 29.04 7.59 -32.14
CA GLY A 327 28.29 6.80 -33.11
C GLY A 327 27.61 5.61 -32.45
N GLY A 328 26.36 5.33 -32.79
CA GLY A 328 25.61 4.23 -32.17
C GLY A 328 24.10 4.34 -32.27
N LYS A 329 23.41 3.49 -31.50
CA LYS A 329 21.94 3.49 -31.40
C LYS A 329 21.49 4.34 -30.23
N TYR A 330 20.45 5.13 -30.40
CA TYR A 330 19.90 6.03 -29.39
C TYR A 330 18.37 5.91 -29.37
N PHE A 331 17.75 5.87 -28.20
CA PHE A 331 16.32 5.76 -28.04
C PHE A 331 15.72 7.15 -27.91
N ALA A 332 14.93 7.58 -28.89
CA ALA A 332 14.31 8.89 -28.88
C ALA A 332 13.19 8.95 -27.82
N THR A 333 13.41 9.73 -26.76
CA THR A 333 12.43 9.88 -25.66
C THR A 333 11.43 10.99 -25.92
N ARG A 334 11.84 12.04 -26.64
CA ARG A 334 10.97 13.10 -27.15
C ARG A 334 11.33 13.40 -28.59
N VAL A 335 10.32 13.63 -29.40
CA VAL A 335 10.47 14.06 -30.79
C VAL A 335 9.51 15.20 -31.06
N ARG A 336 10.03 16.25 -31.66
CA ARG A 336 9.27 17.40 -32.11
C ARG A 336 9.44 17.58 -33.61
N HIS A 337 8.33 17.51 -34.32
CA HIS A 337 8.24 17.87 -35.73
C HIS A 337 7.82 19.32 -35.83
N VAL A 338 8.59 20.13 -36.55
CA VAL A 338 8.24 21.54 -36.81
C VAL A 338 8.16 21.74 -38.32
N TYR A 339 6.99 22.14 -38.77
CA TYR A 339 6.73 22.53 -40.14
C TYR A 339 6.40 24.02 -40.21
N THR A 340 7.08 24.70 -41.10
CA THR A 340 6.83 26.08 -41.50
C THR A 340 6.83 26.15 -43.03
N ALA A 341 6.42 27.28 -43.59
CA ALA A 341 6.35 27.44 -45.06
C ALA A 341 7.69 27.22 -45.78
N ASP A 342 8.80 27.37 -45.08
CA ASP A 342 10.16 27.31 -45.58
C ASP A 342 10.86 25.96 -45.32
N HIS A 343 10.59 25.29 -44.18
CA HIS A 343 11.31 24.07 -43.80
C HIS A 343 10.45 23.08 -43.01
N TYR A 344 10.76 21.79 -43.15
CA TYR A 344 10.33 20.75 -42.23
C TYR A 344 11.55 20.18 -41.51
N ARG A 345 11.56 20.25 -40.18
CA ARG A 345 12.61 19.70 -39.33
C ARG A 345 12.06 18.73 -38.29
N THR A 346 12.91 17.81 -37.87
CA THR A 346 12.66 16.93 -36.75
C THR A 346 13.72 17.14 -35.69
N ASP A 347 13.34 17.76 -34.59
CA ASP A 347 14.15 17.86 -33.37
C ASP A 347 13.86 16.63 -32.49
N PHE A 348 14.90 16.03 -31.92
CA PHE A 348 14.76 14.86 -31.04
C PHE A 348 15.63 15.01 -29.80
N TRP A 349 15.14 14.47 -28.69
CA TRP A 349 15.86 14.39 -27.43
C TRP A 349 16.01 12.94 -27.01
N ILE A 350 17.18 12.67 -26.46
CA ILE A 350 17.51 11.46 -25.75
C ILE A 350 17.75 11.92 -24.32
N SER A 351 16.68 11.92 -23.54
CA SER A 351 16.74 11.98 -22.09
C SER A 351 16.65 10.54 -21.56
N GLY A 352 16.90 10.28 -20.28
CA GLY A 352 16.61 8.95 -19.72
C GLY A 352 15.09 8.59 -19.79
N LEU A 353 14.67 7.49 -19.16
CA LEU A 353 13.23 7.18 -19.04
C LEU A 353 12.48 8.07 -18.04
N GLU A 354 13.12 9.07 -17.46
CA GLU A 354 12.42 10.05 -16.65
C GLU A 354 12.23 11.32 -17.47
N PRO A 355 10.99 11.81 -17.60
CA PRO A 355 10.77 13.12 -18.18
C PRO A 355 11.46 14.14 -17.26
N GLU A 356 12.20 15.10 -17.84
CA GLU A 356 12.89 16.15 -17.09
C GLU A 356 11.89 17.23 -16.68
N THR A 357 10.82 16.84 -15.99
CA THR A 357 9.85 17.80 -15.49
C THR A 357 10.44 18.54 -14.28
N ALA A 358 10.04 19.79 -14.08
CA ALA A 358 10.42 20.53 -12.88
C ALA A 358 9.99 19.78 -11.61
N ALA A 359 8.85 19.06 -11.65
CA ALA A 359 8.39 18.21 -10.55
C ALA A 359 9.35 17.03 -10.30
N ASP A 360 9.79 16.31 -11.33
CA ASP A 360 10.73 15.19 -11.19
C ASP A 360 12.11 15.66 -10.68
N LEU A 361 12.56 16.84 -11.11
CA LEU A 361 13.82 17.45 -10.66
C LEU A 361 13.76 17.93 -9.21
N ILE A 362 12.60 18.45 -8.75
CA ILE A 362 12.41 18.97 -7.39
C ILE A 362 12.13 17.84 -6.39
N LEU A 363 11.28 16.87 -6.76
CA LEU A 363 10.88 15.77 -5.89
C LEU A 363 11.90 14.63 -5.88
N GLY A 364 12.75 14.55 -6.91
CA GLY A 364 13.74 13.50 -7.08
C GLY A 364 13.13 12.23 -7.69
N ALA A 365 13.71 11.82 -8.82
CA ALA A 365 13.70 10.48 -9.39
C ALA A 365 13.66 9.38 -8.31
N GLY A 366 12.48 8.83 -8.02
CA GLY A 366 12.33 7.72 -7.04
C GLY A 366 11.61 8.05 -5.73
N GLN A 367 11.18 9.29 -5.49
CA GLN A 367 10.30 9.64 -4.36
C GLN A 367 8.79 9.46 -4.69
N GLU A 368 8.43 8.87 -5.84
CA GLU A 368 7.03 8.65 -6.23
C GLU A 368 6.28 7.60 -5.38
N GLY A 369 6.99 6.93 -4.46
CA GLY A 369 6.39 6.04 -3.46
C GLY A 369 5.81 6.76 -2.24
N ALA A 370 6.26 7.99 -1.97
CA ALA A 370 5.74 8.84 -0.91
C ALA A 370 5.05 10.00 -1.60
N GLY A 371 3.72 9.93 -1.75
CA GLY A 371 2.93 11.06 -2.22
C GLY A 371 3.38 12.31 -1.45
N ALA A 372 3.99 13.25 -2.16
CA ALA A 372 4.36 14.54 -1.63
C ALA A 372 3.06 15.20 -1.12
N GLY A 373 2.82 15.10 0.18
CA GLY A 373 1.74 15.82 0.86
C GLY A 373 0.91 15.06 1.91
N ALA A 374 0.80 13.72 1.91
CA ALA A 374 -0.23 13.09 2.79
C ALA A 374 -0.01 11.65 3.27
N GLY A 375 1.16 11.03 3.01
CA GLY A 375 1.37 9.59 3.28
C GLY A 375 1.78 9.21 4.70
N GLY A 376 2.38 10.12 5.48
CA GLY A 376 3.02 9.78 6.76
C GLY A 376 2.11 9.71 7.99
N GLY A 377 0.79 9.86 7.81
CA GLY A 377 -0.18 9.95 8.91
C GLY A 377 -0.78 8.61 9.33
N VAL A 378 -1.60 8.66 10.38
CA VAL A 378 -2.53 7.59 10.75
C VAL A 378 -3.92 7.89 10.19
N ALA A 379 -4.76 6.87 10.06
CA ALA A 379 -6.12 7.01 9.55
C ALA A 379 -7.09 6.03 10.27
N ILE A 380 -8.40 6.25 10.12
CA ILE A 380 -9.42 5.39 10.74
C ILE A 380 -9.83 4.26 9.78
N GLY A 381 -9.83 3.02 10.23
CA GLY A 381 -10.36 1.88 9.48
C GLY A 381 -11.61 1.32 10.14
N VAL A 382 -12.49 0.70 9.36
CA VAL A 382 -13.57 -0.15 9.87
C VAL A 382 -13.27 -1.58 9.47
N VAL A 383 -13.29 -2.50 10.43
CA VAL A 383 -13.00 -3.92 10.18
C VAL A 383 -14.10 -4.54 9.33
N THR A 384 -13.71 -5.19 8.22
CA THR A 384 -14.64 -5.87 7.30
C THR A 384 -14.54 -7.39 7.38
N ASN A 385 -13.37 -7.93 7.73
CA ASN A 385 -13.14 -9.38 7.80
C ASN A 385 -12.04 -9.72 8.81
N VAL A 386 -12.26 -10.79 9.58
CA VAL A 386 -11.34 -11.32 10.61
C VAL A 386 -10.91 -12.77 10.33
N GLU A 387 -11.46 -13.42 9.30
CA GLU A 387 -11.20 -14.81 8.94
C GLU A 387 -9.94 -14.93 8.07
N ASP A 388 -8.78 -14.69 8.68
CA ASP A 388 -7.48 -14.73 8.01
C ASP A 388 -7.14 -16.16 7.50
N PRO A 389 -7.06 -16.40 6.17
CA PRO A 389 -6.77 -17.72 5.62
C PRO A 389 -5.38 -18.24 5.98
N ASP A 390 -4.42 -17.33 6.23
CA ASP A 390 -3.05 -17.70 6.59
C ASP A 390 -2.85 -17.81 8.11
N LYS A 391 -3.92 -17.59 8.89
CA LYS A 391 -3.93 -17.68 10.37
C LYS A 391 -2.85 -16.82 11.04
N MET A 392 -2.55 -15.65 10.46
CA MET A 392 -1.55 -14.71 10.98
C MET A 392 -2.15 -13.67 11.94
N GLY A 393 -3.45 -13.72 12.20
CA GLY A 393 -4.15 -12.72 13.02
C GLY A 393 -4.25 -11.37 12.32
N ARG A 394 -4.47 -11.37 11.00
CA ARG A 394 -4.70 -10.16 10.21
C ARG A 394 -6.20 -9.86 10.11
N VAL A 395 -6.52 -8.61 9.77
CA VAL A 395 -7.89 -8.18 9.48
C VAL A 395 -7.95 -7.46 8.14
N LYS A 396 -9.09 -7.47 7.47
CA LYS A 396 -9.36 -6.55 6.36
C LYS A 396 -10.14 -5.35 6.84
N LEU A 397 -9.93 -4.23 6.15
CA LEU A 397 -10.48 -2.94 6.50
C LEU A 397 -11.19 -2.32 5.31
N LYS A 398 -12.12 -1.42 5.60
CA LYS A 398 -12.54 -0.35 4.69
C LYS A 398 -12.20 1.00 5.30
N PHE A 399 -11.94 1.99 4.45
CA PHE A 399 -11.65 3.34 4.88
C PHE A 399 -12.89 4.23 4.65
N PRO A 400 -13.47 4.85 5.70
CA PRO A 400 -14.75 5.58 5.59
C PRO A 400 -14.77 6.78 4.61
N TRP A 401 -13.61 7.33 4.26
CA TRP A 401 -13.49 8.43 3.29
C TRP A 401 -13.23 7.94 1.85
N MET A 402 -13.19 6.63 1.64
CA MET A 402 -13.05 6.00 0.32
C MET A 402 -14.38 5.37 -0.11
N ASP A 403 -14.47 4.95 -1.37
CA ASP A 403 -15.66 4.26 -1.90
C ASP A 403 -15.93 2.96 -1.11
N ASP A 404 -17.20 2.72 -0.77
CA ASP A 404 -17.63 1.57 0.06
C ASP A 404 -17.28 0.20 -0.53
N LYS A 405 -17.01 0.12 -1.84
CA LYS A 405 -16.61 -1.12 -2.52
C LYS A 405 -15.13 -1.44 -2.30
N LEU A 406 -14.35 -0.53 -1.73
CA LEU A 406 -12.92 -0.68 -1.54
C LEU A 406 -12.62 -1.34 -0.20
N GLU A 407 -12.15 -2.58 -0.30
CA GLU A 407 -11.63 -3.35 0.82
C GLU A 407 -10.11 -3.48 0.69
N THR A 408 -9.39 -3.33 1.81
CA THR A 408 -7.93 -3.50 1.83
C THR A 408 -7.53 -4.97 1.63
N TRP A 409 -6.24 -5.19 1.38
CA TRP A 409 -5.64 -6.49 1.70
C TRP A 409 -5.56 -6.69 3.22
N TRP A 410 -5.12 -7.88 3.63
CA TRP A 410 -4.93 -8.25 5.04
C TRP A 410 -3.91 -7.33 5.75
N ALA A 411 -4.39 -6.60 6.74
CA ALA A 411 -3.63 -5.71 7.62
C ALA A 411 -3.15 -6.47 8.87
N ARG A 412 -1.87 -6.33 9.23
CA ARG A 412 -1.35 -6.88 10.50
C ARG A 412 -1.74 -5.98 11.66
N MET A 413 -1.96 -6.56 12.84
CA MET A 413 -2.29 -5.82 14.05
C MET A 413 -1.10 -5.74 15.02
N ALA A 414 -0.88 -4.57 15.59
CA ALA A 414 0.05 -4.37 16.69
C ALA A 414 -0.59 -4.87 17.99
N THR A 415 0.13 -5.70 18.74
CA THR A 415 -0.33 -6.27 20.01
C THR A 415 0.68 -5.96 21.11
N PRO A 416 0.27 -5.72 22.38
CA PRO A 416 1.21 -5.40 23.45
C PRO A 416 2.27 -6.49 23.73
N MET A 417 1.95 -7.76 23.45
CA MET A 417 2.87 -8.89 23.60
C MET A 417 2.61 -9.93 22.52
N THR A 418 3.67 -10.39 21.84
CA THR A 418 3.62 -11.44 20.81
C THR A 418 4.87 -12.33 20.82
N GLY A 419 4.76 -13.53 20.26
CA GLY A 419 5.84 -14.49 20.13
C GLY A 419 5.32 -15.85 19.67
N LYS A 420 6.24 -16.80 19.47
CA LYS A 420 5.87 -18.19 19.17
C LYS A 420 5.05 -18.77 20.33
N ASP A 421 3.81 -19.16 20.04
CA ASP A 421 2.87 -19.80 20.97
C ASP A 421 2.62 -19.01 22.27
N ARG A 422 2.77 -17.68 22.24
CA ARG A 422 2.54 -16.79 23.39
C ARG A 422 2.16 -15.38 22.96
N GLY A 423 1.38 -14.68 23.78
CA GLY A 423 1.08 -13.26 23.56
C GLY A 423 -0.29 -12.88 24.10
N ILE A 424 -0.71 -11.66 23.77
CA ILE A 424 -2.06 -11.13 24.03
C ILE A 424 -2.78 -11.06 22.70
N GLN A 425 -3.79 -11.91 22.52
CA GLN A 425 -4.59 -12.00 21.30
C GLN A 425 -6.00 -11.47 21.56
N PHE A 426 -6.14 -10.14 21.53
CA PHE A 426 -7.43 -9.44 21.52
C PHE A 426 -7.61 -8.79 20.15
N MET A 427 -8.36 -9.46 19.28
CA MET A 427 -8.67 -8.99 17.93
C MET A 427 -9.96 -8.16 17.95
N PRO A 428 -10.08 -7.13 17.10
CA PRO A 428 -11.35 -6.43 16.91
C PRO A 428 -12.38 -7.35 16.23
N GLU A 429 -13.66 -7.03 16.40
CA GLU A 429 -14.78 -7.66 15.70
C GLU A 429 -15.10 -6.94 14.37
N VAL A 430 -15.90 -7.57 13.52
CA VAL A 430 -16.37 -6.93 12.28
C VAL A 430 -17.24 -5.72 12.62
N ASN A 431 -17.02 -4.62 11.92
CA ASN A 431 -17.58 -3.27 12.14
C ASN A 431 -16.91 -2.44 13.24
N ASP A 432 -15.93 -2.97 13.98
CA ASP A 432 -15.18 -2.17 14.93
C ASP A 432 -14.36 -1.09 14.22
N GLU A 433 -14.30 0.08 14.85
CA GLU A 433 -13.45 1.20 14.44
C GLU A 433 -12.03 1.01 14.96
N VAL A 434 -11.03 1.16 14.08
CA VAL A 434 -9.62 0.95 14.41
C VAL A 434 -8.74 2.10 13.92
N LEU A 435 -7.63 2.34 14.63
CA LEU A 435 -6.58 3.25 14.18
C LEU A 435 -5.57 2.50 13.30
N VAL A 436 -5.23 3.07 12.16
CA VAL A 436 -4.40 2.45 11.12
C VAL A 436 -3.17 3.31 10.84
N ALA A 437 -2.00 2.68 10.76
CA ALA A 437 -0.77 3.25 10.25
C ALA A 437 -0.36 2.56 8.93
N PHE A 438 0.57 3.15 8.19
CA PHE A 438 0.95 2.68 6.86
C PHE A 438 2.47 2.43 6.75
N ASP A 439 2.89 1.31 6.16
CA ASP A 439 4.31 0.97 6.00
C ASP A 439 5.05 2.05 5.20
N ARG A 440 5.88 2.86 5.86
CA ARG A 440 6.60 3.99 5.24
C ARG A 440 5.68 4.95 4.45
N GLY A 441 4.42 5.05 4.89
CA GLY A 441 3.39 5.87 4.28
C GLY A 441 2.68 5.26 3.05
N ASP A 442 2.94 3.99 2.74
CA ASP A 442 2.23 3.27 1.67
C ASP A 442 0.83 2.84 2.15
N ARG A 443 -0.21 3.55 1.68
CA ARG A 443 -1.61 3.25 2.01
C ARG A 443 -2.08 1.85 1.59
N GLY A 444 -1.38 1.21 0.65
CA GLY A 444 -1.62 -0.19 0.30
C GLY A 444 -1.22 -1.17 1.41
N ARG A 445 -0.38 -0.75 2.35
CA ARG A 445 0.19 -1.60 3.41
C ARG A 445 -0.20 -1.12 4.81
N PRO A 446 -1.47 -1.30 5.20
CA PRO A 446 -1.96 -0.91 6.52
C PRO A 446 -1.50 -1.81 7.66
N TYR A 447 -1.34 -1.21 8.83
CA TYR A 447 -1.16 -1.82 10.14
C TYR A 447 -2.22 -1.30 11.09
N VAL A 448 -2.94 -2.18 11.77
CA VAL A 448 -3.85 -1.79 12.85
C VAL A 448 -3.04 -1.54 14.12
N LEU A 449 -3.17 -0.36 14.70
CA LEU A 449 -2.51 0.02 15.96
C LEU A 449 -3.35 -0.33 17.19
N GLY A 450 -4.69 -0.28 17.06
CA GLY A 450 -5.63 -0.57 18.13
C GLY A 450 -7.05 -0.17 17.77
N GLY A 451 -8.02 -0.53 18.63
CA GLY A 451 -9.42 -0.13 18.50
C GLY A 451 -9.68 1.29 19.01
N LEU A 452 -10.71 1.92 18.47
CA LEU A 452 -11.19 3.25 18.87
C LEU A 452 -12.65 3.14 19.32
N TRP A 453 -12.95 3.68 20.51
CA TRP A 453 -14.33 3.90 20.91
C TRP A 453 -14.91 5.14 20.21
N ASN A 454 -16.20 5.13 19.93
CA ASN A 454 -16.89 6.19 19.21
C ASN A 454 -18.28 6.49 19.83
N GLY A 455 -19.08 7.34 19.19
CA GLY A 455 -20.39 7.75 19.70
C GLY A 455 -21.46 6.64 19.74
N LYS A 456 -21.22 5.50 19.08
CA LYS A 456 -22.08 4.30 19.09
C LYS A 456 -21.48 3.20 19.96
N ASP A 457 -20.20 2.92 19.74
CA ASP A 457 -19.43 1.92 20.48
C ASP A 457 -18.74 2.62 21.64
N ALA A 458 -19.45 2.74 22.76
CA ALA A 458 -18.95 3.44 23.94
C ALA A 458 -18.04 2.55 24.80
N PRO A 459 -17.05 3.14 25.52
CA PRO A 459 -16.29 2.40 26.52
C PRO A 459 -17.22 1.71 27.54
N PRO A 460 -16.85 0.53 28.05
CA PRO A 460 -17.75 -0.29 28.88
C PRO A 460 -17.94 0.23 30.32
N LEU A 461 -17.17 1.22 30.76
CA LEU A 461 -17.38 1.92 32.04
C LEU A 461 -18.06 3.25 31.79
N ALA A 462 -19.10 3.56 32.57
CA ALA A 462 -19.66 4.90 32.59
C ALA A 462 -18.62 5.88 33.20
N PRO A 463 -18.58 7.15 32.76
CA PRO A 463 -17.64 8.13 33.29
C PRO A 463 -17.67 8.27 34.82
N SER A 464 -18.84 8.13 35.44
CA SER A 464 -19.03 8.19 36.90
C SER A 464 -18.37 7.04 37.66
N ASP A 465 -18.15 5.90 36.99
CA ASP A 465 -17.53 4.71 37.58
C ASP A 465 -16.03 4.61 37.24
N PHE A 466 -15.60 5.27 36.16
CA PHE A 466 -14.23 5.23 35.66
C PHE A 466 -13.29 6.19 36.39
N TYR A 467 -13.73 7.43 36.63
CA TYR A 467 -12.93 8.45 37.31
C TYR A 467 -13.72 9.24 38.36
N ALA A 468 -13.02 9.68 39.39
CA ALA A 468 -13.55 10.58 40.40
C ALA A 468 -12.46 11.61 40.78
N ASN A 469 -12.84 12.89 40.91
CA ASN A 469 -11.95 13.97 41.34
C ASN A 469 -10.63 14.06 40.54
N GLY A 470 -10.71 13.84 39.22
CA GLY A 470 -9.54 13.89 38.32
C GLY A 470 -8.60 12.67 38.41
N LYS A 471 -9.00 11.60 39.11
CA LYS A 471 -8.25 10.34 39.21
C LYS A 471 -9.04 9.20 38.59
N ILE A 472 -8.34 8.25 37.97
CA ILE A 472 -8.93 6.96 37.59
C ILE A 472 -9.16 6.16 38.87
N VAL A 473 -10.36 5.58 39.02
CA VAL A 473 -10.75 4.80 40.21
C VAL A 473 -11.16 3.38 39.87
N LYS A 474 -11.26 3.06 38.58
CA LYS A 474 -11.60 1.73 38.09
C LYS A 474 -10.99 1.50 36.71
N GLN A 475 -10.48 0.29 36.47
CA GLN A 475 -9.98 -0.17 35.18
C GLN A 475 -10.49 -1.59 34.95
N GLN A 476 -10.79 -1.95 33.70
CA GLN A 476 -11.31 -3.28 33.42
C GLN A 476 -10.93 -3.81 32.05
N ILE A 477 -10.91 -5.14 31.95
CA ILE A 477 -10.92 -5.89 30.70
C ILE A 477 -12.27 -6.60 30.63
N LYS A 478 -13.07 -6.27 29.61
CA LYS A 478 -14.41 -6.83 29.42
C LYS A 478 -14.54 -7.40 28.01
N THR A 479 -15.00 -8.64 27.92
CA THR A 479 -15.29 -9.32 26.64
C THR A 479 -16.72 -9.02 26.19
N SER A 480 -17.01 -9.20 24.89
CA SER A 480 -18.35 -8.99 24.31
C SER A 480 -19.43 -9.88 24.95
N THR A 481 -19.08 -11.06 25.44
CA THR A 481 -19.98 -11.98 26.16
C THR A 481 -20.13 -11.65 27.65
N GLY A 482 -19.33 -10.74 28.20
CA GLY A 482 -19.45 -10.23 29.57
C GLY A 482 -18.55 -10.89 30.61
N HIS A 483 -17.50 -11.62 30.24
CA HIS A 483 -16.39 -11.91 31.16
C HIS A 483 -15.64 -10.62 31.49
N LEU A 484 -15.27 -10.46 32.75
CA LEU A 484 -14.75 -9.23 33.33
C LEU A 484 -13.55 -9.53 34.24
N ILE A 485 -12.47 -8.78 34.04
CA ILE A 485 -11.42 -8.58 35.04
C ILE A 485 -11.48 -7.10 35.42
N GLU A 486 -11.67 -6.80 36.70
CA GLU A 486 -11.81 -5.44 37.21
C GLU A 486 -10.76 -5.15 38.28
N PHE A 487 -10.21 -3.94 38.23
CA PHE A 487 -9.35 -3.35 39.23
C PHE A 487 -10.06 -2.08 39.73
N SER A 488 -10.32 -1.97 41.02
CA SER A 488 -10.87 -0.76 41.63
C SER A 488 -9.89 -0.16 42.62
N GLU A 489 -9.69 1.14 42.51
CA GLU A 489 -8.87 1.98 43.40
C GLU A 489 -9.74 3.03 44.13
N ALA A 490 -11.06 2.84 44.15
CA ALA A 490 -11.97 3.72 44.85
C ALA A 490 -11.79 3.55 46.36
N GLN A 491 -11.62 4.67 47.07
CA GLN A 491 -11.34 4.67 48.51
C GLN A 491 -12.39 3.87 49.31
N GLY A 492 -11.93 2.87 50.08
CA GLY A 492 -12.77 1.98 50.90
C GLY A 492 -13.52 0.91 50.10
N LYS A 493 -13.21 0.76 48.80
CA LYS A 493 -13.79 -0.23 47.87
C LYS A 493 -12.71 -0.82 46.96
N GLU A 494 -11.46 -0.77 47.38
CA GLU A 494 -10.32 -1.26 46.64
C GLU A 494 -10.40 -2.78 46.50
N HIS A 495 -10.39 -3.27 45.27
CA HIS A 495 -10.47 -4.70 45.01
C HIS A 495 -9.96 -5.09 43.63
N VAL A 496 -9.62 -6.37 43.48
CA VAL A 496 -9.37 -7.03 42.20
C VAL A 496 -10.37 -8.18 42.05
N SER A 497 -11.15 -8.18 40.98
CA SER A 497 -12.14 -9.22 40.74
C SER A 497 -12.07 -9.83 39.35
N VAL A 498 -12.43 -11.11 39.27
CA VAL A 498 -12.64 -11.85 38.03
C VAL A 498 -14.06 -12.38 38.06
N THR A 499 -14.89 -11.93 37.12
CA THR A 499 -16.27 -12.34 36.98
C THR A 499 -16.52 -12.95 35.60
N THR A 500 -17.06 -14.15 35.56
CA THR A 500 -17.48 -14.78 34.31
C THR A 500 -18.85 -14.27 33.86
N ALA A 501 -19.16 -14.37 32.57
CA ALA A 501 -20.50 -14.09 32.05
C ALA A 501 -21.60 -14.88 32.81
N GLY A 502 -21.27 -16.11 33.24
CA GLY A 502 -22.13 -16.98 34.05
C GLY A 502 -22.25 -16.60 35.52
N LYS A 503 -21.67 -15.46 35.97
CA LYS A 503 -21.71 -14.97 37.36
C LYS A 503 -20.99 -15.84 38.38
N HIS A 504 -19.94 -16.54 37.97
CA HIS A 504 -18.90 -17.03 38.89
C HIS A 504 -17.90 -15.91 39.15
N GLU A 505 -17.45 -15.79 40.40
CA GLU A 505 -16.72 -14.65 40.91
C GLU A 505 -15.54 -15.10 41.79
N LEU A 506 -14.40 -14.46 41.57
CA LEU A 506 -13.27 -14.39 42.50
C LEU A 506 -13.07 -12.91 42.81
N ASN A 507 -13.10 -12.54 44.08
CA ASN A 507 -12.91 -11.16 44.53
C ASN A 507 -11.86 -11.10 45.65
N LEU A 508 -10.84 -10.26 45.48
CA LEU A 508 -9.86 -9.91 46.50
C LEU A 508 -10.10 -8.45 46.88
N ASP A 509 -10.68 -8.21 48.05
CA ASP A 509 -11.22 -6.92 48.47
C ASP A 509 -10.44 -6.38 49.68
N ASP A 510 -9.60 -5.38 49.44
CA ASP A 510 -8.79 -4.72 50.46
C ASP A 510 -9.65 -3.77 51.32
N GLY A 511 -10.71 -3.18 50.74
CA GLY A 511 -11.61 -2.28 51.44
C GLY A 511 -12.45 -3.00 52.50
N ALA A 512 -13.01 -4.15 52.15
CA ALA A 512 -13.76 -5.02 53.05
C ALA A 512 -12.86 -5.95 53.87
N GLN A 513 -11.58 -6.11 53.48
CA GLN A 513 -10.61 -7.07 54.01
C GLN A 513 -11.09 -8.52 53.85
N LYS A 514 -11.51 -8.88 52.64
CA LYS A 514 -12.11 -10.18 52.32
C LYS A 514 -11.55 -10.80 51.04
N ILE A 515 -11.45 -12.12 51.03
CA ILE A 515 -11.26 -12.92 49.81
C ILE A 515 -12.50 -13.79 49.63
N VAL A 516 -13.15 -13.67 48.46
CA VAL A 516 -14.41 -14.36 48.15
C VAL A 516 -14.28 -15.17 46.87
N VAL A 517 -14.60 -16.46 46.95
CA VAL A 517 -14.85 -17.31 45.78
C VAL A 517 -16.33 -17.70 45.80
N LYS A 518 -17.06 -17.31 44.77
CA LYS A 518 -18.51 -17.47 44.71
C LYS A 518 -18.96 -18.03 43.38
N SER A 519 -19.88 -18.97 43.44
CA SER A 519 -20.58 -19.48 42.25
C SER A 519 -21.96 -18.82 42.10
N LYS A 520 -22.50 -18.86 40.88
CA LYS A 520 -23.89 -18.45 40.61
C LYS A 520 -24.91 -19.18 41.51
N GLY A 521 -24.66 -20.44 41.85
CA GLY A 521 -25.53 -21.27 42.68
C GLY A 521 -25.51 -20.92 44.18
N GLY A 522 -24.71 -19.93 44.60
CA GLY A 522 -24.64 -19.50 46.00
C GLY A 522 -23.63 -20.27 46.87
N HIS A 523 -22.87 -21.21 46.30
CA HIS A 523 -21.71 -21.79 47.00
C HIS A 523 -20.62 -20.73 47.20
N LEU A 524 -20.04 -20.69 48.40
CA LEU A 524 -19.17 -19.63 48.88
C LEU A 524 -17.98 -20.20 49.65
N VAL A 525 -16.79 -19.69 49.34
CA VAL A 525 -15.63 -19.72 50.24
C VAL A 525 -15.24 -18.26 50.51
N GLU A 526 -15.28 -17.86 51.78
CA GLU A 526 -14.98 -16.51 52.23
C GLU A 526 -13.90 -16.56 53.31
N ILE A 527 -12.87 -15.72 53.16
CA ILE A 527 -11.87 -15.42 54.18
C ILE A 527 -12.11 -13.97 54.58
N ASP A 528 -12.41 -13.73 55.86
CA ASP A 528 -12.77 -12.43 56.42
C ASP A 528 -11.74 -12.02 57.49
N ASP A 529 -10.82 -11.14 57.10
CA ASP A 529 -9.77 -10.62 57.98
C ASP A 529 -10.20 -9.36 58.74
N ASN A 530 -11.46 -8.92 58.57
CA ASN A 530 -12.00 -7.76 59.27
C ASN A 530 -12.28 -8.09 60.74
N GLY A 531 -11.25 -7.98 61.57
CA GLY A 531 -11.29 -8.09 63.03
C GLY A 531 -11.61 -9.48 63.61
N THR A 532 -12.13 -10.41 62.81
CA THR A 532 -12.54 -11.75 63.27
C THR A 532 -11.65 -12.89 62.76
N GLY A 533 -10.91 -12.70 61.66
CA GLY A 533 -10.06 -13.74 61.06
C GLY A 533 -10.84 -15.01 60.73
N LYS A 534 -12.06 -14.85 60.19
CA LYS A 534 -13.03 -15.93 60.02
C LYS A 534 -12.96 -16.52 58.62
N ILE A 535 -12.87 -17.84 58.53
CA ILE A 535 -13.04 -18.57 57.27
C ILE A 535 -14.43 -19.22 57.26
N THR A 536 -15.17 -19.01 56.18
CA THR A 536 -16.53 -19.52 55.98
C THR A 536 -16.63 -20.32 54.69
N ILE A 537 -17.07 -21.58 54.79
CA ILE A 537 -17.41 -22.42 53.63
C ILE A 537 -18.91 -22.70 53.69
N LYS A 538 -19.66 -22.29 52.65
CA LYS A 538 -21.10 -22.56 52.52
C LYS A 538 -21.39 -23.30 51.23
N SER A 539 -22.17 -24.38 51.34
CA SER A 539 -22.69 -25.13 50.21
C SER A 539 -24.19 -25.35 50.40
N GLY A 540 -24.96 -25.23 49.31
CA GLY A 540 -26.36 -25.66 49.29
C GLY A 540 -26.53 -27.17 49.11
N GLY A 541 -25.45 -27.89 48.81
CA GLY A 541 -25.39 -29.35 48.74
C GLY A 541 -24.31 -29.90 49.68
N ASP A 542 -23.69 -31.01 49.30
CA ASP A 542 -22.70 -31.67 50.14
C ASP A 542 -21.36 -30.92 50.19
N VAL A 543 -20.65 -31.08 51.30
CA VAL A 543 -19.23 -30.73 51.47
C VAL A 543 -18.50 -32.01 51.85
N THR A 544 -17.63 -32.50 50.97
CA THR A 544 -16.88 -33.75 51.18
C THR A 544 -15.39 -33.45 51.33
N VAL A 545 -14.76 -34.04 52.36
CA VAL A 545 -13.31 -33.92 52.61
C VAL A 545 -12.71 -35.32 52.61
N GLU A 546 -11.99 -35.66 51.55
CA GLU A 546 -11.32 -36.96 51.37
C GLU A 546 -9.81 -36.78 51.32
N ALA A 547 -9.08 -37.64 52.03
CA ALA A 547 -7.62 -37.66 51.98
C ALA A 547 -7.11 -39.11 51.98
N GLY A 548 -6.13 -39.41 51.12
CA GLY A 548 -5.40 -40.68 51.18
C GLY A 548 -4.41 -40.77 52.36
N GLY A 549 -4.11 -39.63 52.99
CA GLY A 549 -3.27 -39.51 54.17
C GLY A 549 -4.05 -39.12 55.42
N LYS A 550 -3.42 -38.37 56.33
CA LYS A 550 -4.03 -37.90 57.58
C LYS A 550 -4.76 -36.57 57.38
N VAL A 551 -6.03 -36.50 57.78
CA VAL A 551 -6.74 -35.23 58.04
C VAL A 551 -6.57 -34.89 59.53
N THR A 552 -6.16 -33.66 59.85
CA THR A 552 -6.02 -33.17 61.24
C THR A 552 -6.83 -31.90 61.43
N VAL A 553 -7.68 -31.85 62.45
CA VAL A 553 -8.45 -30.67 62.84
C VAL A 553 -8.03 -30.26 64.25
N ASN A 554 -7.30 -29.15 64.37
CA ASN A 554 -6.77 -28.65 65.65
C ASN A 554 -7.42 -27.31 66.00
N ALA A 555 -8.39 -27.31 66.91
CA ALA A 555 -8.97 -26.09 67.49
C ALA A 555 -8.36 -25.81 68.88
N LYS A 556 -7.95 -24.56 69.15
CA LYS A 556 -7.43 -24.15 70.48
C LYS A 556 -8.54 -23.92 71.50
N MET A 557 -9.73 -23.57 71.01
CA MET A 557 -10.96 -23.43 71.79
C MET A 557 -11.86 -24.60 71.40
N ASP A 558 -13.09 -24.32 70.99
CA ASP A 558 -14.08 -25.34 70.68
C ASP A 558 -13.99 -25.80 69.22
N ALA A 559 -14.24 -27.09 69.01
CA ALA A 559 -14.57 -27.66 67.71
C ALA A 559 -16.01 -28.21 67.80
N GLU A 560 -16.94 -27.54 67.10
CA GLU A 560 -18.35 -27.93 67.10
C GLU A 560 -18.71 -28.69 65.82
N VAL A 561 -19.42 -29.81 65.97
CA VAL A 561 -19.97 -30.60 64.86
C VAL A 561 -21.48 -30.74 65.08
N ASN A 562 -22.24 -29.94 64.35
CA ASN A 562 -23.70 -29.90 64.42
C ASN A 562 -24.29 -30.49 63.13
N GLY A 563 -25.24 -31.41 63.26
CA GLY A 563 -25.95 -32.00 62.13
C GLY A 563 -27.17 -32.80 62.58
N MET A 564 -28.09 -33.09 61.66
CA MET A 564 -29.22 -33.98 61.95
C MET A 564 -28.73 -35.37 62.34
N ASN A 565 -27.71 -35.87 61.65
CA ASN A 565 -27.00 -37.12 61.95
C ASN A 565 -25.48 -36.87 61.91
N VAL A 566 -24.75 -37.40 62.89
CA VAL A 566 -23.28 -37.41 62.89
C VAL A 566 -22.83 -38.87 62.98
N LYS A 567 -22.16 -39.37 61.92
CA LYS A 567 -21.66 -40.75 61.84
C LYS A 567 -20.13 -40.72 61.83
N VAL A 568 -19.50 -41.41 62.77
CA VAL A 568 -18.03 -41.52 62.88
C VAL A 568 -17.66 -43.00 62.81
N GLU A 569 -16.94 -43.38 61.77
CA GLU A 569 -16.48 -44.76 61.55
C GLU A 569 -14.96 -44.78 61.41
N ALA A 570 -14.30 -45.68 62.16
CA ALA A 570 -12.87 -45.95 62.02
C ALA A 570 -12.67 -47.46 61.76
N LYS A 571 -11.87 -47.81 60.76
CA LYS A 571 -11.50 -49.22 60.48
C LYS A 571 -10.44 -49.77 61.45
N GLY A 572 -9.58 -48.87 61.95
CA GLY A 572 -8.61 -49.17 63.00
C GLY A 572 -9.18 -48.79 64.37
N ASN A 573 -8.55 -47.83 65.05
CA ASN A 573 -9.00 -47.35 66.36
C ASN A 573 -9.78 -46.04 66.24
N LEU A 574 -10.83 -45.90 67.05
CA LEU A 574 -11.47 -44.63 67.37
C LEU A 574 -11.12 -44.25 68.82
N GLU A 575 -10.44 -43.13 69.02
CA GLU A 575 -10.02 -42.64 70.34
C GLU A 575 -10.72 -41.31 70.65
N LEU A 576 -11.40 -41.25 71.80
CA LEU A 576 -12.01 -40.04 72.35
C LEU A 576 -11.39 -39.79 73.72
N SER A 577 -10.64 -38.69 73.87
CA SER A 577 -9.93 -38.35 75.09
C SER A 577 -10.07 -36.87 75.41
N GLY A 578 -10.23 -36.56 76.68
CA GLY A 578 -10.33 -35.21 77.22
C GLY A 578 -10.42 -35.25 78.74
N THR A 579 -10.18 -34.12 79.41
CA THR A 579 -10.29 -34.01 80.88
C THR A 579 -11.68 -34.43 81.38
N MET A 580 -12.72 -34.15 80.60
CA MET A 580 -14.08 -34.59 80.82
C MET A 580 -14.71 -34.99 79.48
N VAL A 581 -15.23 -36.22 79.39
CA VAL A 581 -16.00 -36.68 78.24
C VAL A 581 -17.45 -36.89 78.68
N LYS A 582 -18.37 -36.11 78.12
CA LYS A 582 -19.81 -36.21 78.39
C LYS A 582 -20.54 -36.70 77.16
N VAL A 583 -21.20 -37.85 77.28
CA VAL A 583 -22.09 -38.41 76.26
C VAL A 583 -23.51 -38.36 76.82
N THR A 584 -24.43 -37.70 76.13
CA THR A 584 -25.83 -37.55 76.57
C THR A 584 -26.76 -37.92 75.43
N ALA A 585 -27.59 -38.94 75.63
CA ALA A 585 -28.68 -39.29 74.73
C ALA A 585 -30.02 -38.90 75.36
N LYS A 586 -30.90 -38.24 74.59
CA LYS A 586 -32.25 -37.89 75.04
C LYS A 586 -33.24 -39.08 74.95
N ALA A 587 -32.96 -40.03 74.06
CA ALA A 587 -33.80 -41.22 73.85
C ALA A 587 -33.06 -42.47 74.32
N THR A 588 -32.11 -42.97 73.52
CA THR A 588 -31.38 -44.21 73.79
C THR A 588 -29.89 -44.01 73.61
N LEU A 589 -29.10 -44.59 74.51
CA LEU A 589 -27.65 -44.71 74.39
C LEU A 589 -27.28 -46.20 74.34
N ASP A 590 -26.85 -46.69 73.17
CA ASP A 590 -26.42 -48.07 72.98
C ASP A 590 -24.88 -48.16 72.88
N LEU A 591 -24.26 -48.97 73.75
CA LEU A 591 -22.85 -49.34 73.65
C LEU A 591 -22.72 -50.86 73.49
N SER A 592 -22.12 -51.30 72.40
CA SER A 592 -21.91 -52.72 72.12
C SER A 592 -20.48 -52.98 71.63
N SER A 593 -19.92 -54.13 72.03
CA SER A 593 -18.62 -54.63 71.59
C SER A 593 -18.73 -56.13 71.34
N SER A 594 -18.13 -56.63 70.26
CA SER A 594 -17.99 -58.06 70.01
C SER A 594 -16.88 -58.70 70.86
N GLY A 595 -15.97 -57.88 71.37
CA GLY A 595 -14.92 -58.27 72.31
C GLY A 595 -15.21 -57.81 73.73
N ILE A 596 -14.15 -57.58 74.50
CA ILE A 596 -14.25 -57.12 75.89
C ILE A 596 -14.57 -55.62 75.92
N THR A 597 -15.67 -55.25 76.57
CA THR A 597 -15.94 -53.86 76.97
C THR A 597 -15.33 -53.62 78.35
N SER A 598 -14.37 -52.69 78.46
CA SER A 598 -13.77 -52.31 79.75
C SER A 598 -14.16 -50.89 80.15
N VAL A 599 -14.84 -50.76 81.29
CA VAL A 599 -15.17 -49.47 81.91
C VAL A 599 -14.34 -49.35 83.18
N LYS A 600 -13.44 -48.35 83.23
CA LYS A 600 -12.53 -48.12 84.36
C LYS A 600 -12.73 -46.72 84.91
N GLY A 601 -12.88 -46.60 86.22
CA GLY A 601 -13.00 -45.34 86.94
C GLY A 601 -12.88 -45.57 88.45
N SER A 602 -12.53 -44.52 89.21
CA SER A 602 -12.51 -44.57 90.68
C SER A 602 -13.91 -44.82 91.27
N LEU A 603 -14.96 -44.40 90.56
CA LEU A 603 -16.37 -44.67 90.87
C LEU A 603 -17.15 -44.83 89.56
N VAL A 604 -17.83 -45.96 89.39
CA VAL A 604 -18.77 -46.20 88.28
C VAL A 604 -20.16 -46.35 88.88
N LYS A 605 -21.06 -45.42 88.55
CA LYS A 605 -22.45 -45.46 89.02
C LYS A 605 -23.34 -45.98 87.90
N ILE A 606 -23.92 -47.15 88.13
CA ILE A 606 -24.94 -47.75 87.27
C ILE A 606 -26.21 -47.75 88.11
N ASN A 607 -27.27 -47.10 87.62
CA ASN A 607 -28.56 -47.01 88.29
C ASN A 607 -29.60 -47.82 87.57
#